data_AF-A0AAW1EIU7-F1
#
_entry.id   AF-A0AAW1EIU7-F1
#
_cell.length_a   1.000
_cell.length_b   1.000
_cell.length_c   1.000
_cell.angle_alpha   90.00
_cell.angle_beta   90.00
_cell.angle_gamma   90.00
#
_symmetry.space_group_name_H-M   'P 1'
#
loop_
_entity.id
_entity.type
_entity.pdbx_description
1 polymer ?
#
loop_
_entity_poly.entity_id
_entity_poly.type
_entity_poly.pdbx_seq_one_letter_code
_entity_poly.pdbx_strand_id
1 'polypeptide(L)'
;MGHNGYPSPCEHKYCGLGRHCVANHETGQGECKCLDHCKPHYKPVCGSDGKLYQNHCELHRASCLKGHKITIMHSEECFYKGKSSCDLSRMVCALQ
;
A
#
# COMPACT_ATOMS: atom_id res chain seq x y z
N MET A 1 34.28 20.43 15.80
CA MET A 1 33.83 19.07 15.44
C MET A 1 32.86 19.22 14.28
N GLY A 2 33.35 19.17 13.05
CA GLY A 2 32.53 19.36 11.85
C GLY A 2 31.93 18.02 11.42
N HIS A 3 30.62 17.87 11.56
CA HIS A 3 29.91 16.84 10.78
C HIS A 3 30.00 17.28 9.32
N ASN A 4 30.85 16.62 8.53
CA ASN A 4 30.81 16.72 7.08
C ASN A 4 29.36 16.44 6.66
N GLY A 5 28.65 17.48 6.24
CA GLY A 5 27.21 17.49 5.96
C GLY A 5 26.88 16.76 4.67
N TYR A 6 27.20 15.48 4.59
CA TYR A 6 26.72 14.66 3.50
C TYR A 6 25.26 14.30 3.79
N PRO A 7 24.32 14.67 2.90
CA PRO A 7 22.91 14.37 3.11
C PRO A 7 22.72 12.86 3.23
N SER A 8 21.81 12.43 4.09
CA SER A 8 21.56 11.00 4.23
C SER A 8 21.10 10.42 2.88
N PRO A 9 21.45 9.17 2.54
CA PRO A 9 21.11 8.61 1.23
C PRO A 9 19.60 8.52 0.94
N CYS A 10 18.77 8.75 1.96
CA CYS A 10 17.31 8.75 1.91
C CYS A 10 16.67 10.14 2.12
N GLU A 11 17.45 11.19 2.40
CA GLU A 11 16.94 12.51 2.82
C GLU A 11 15.98 13.12 1.80
N HIS A 12 16.28 12.95 0.50
CA HIS A 12 15.46 13.46 -0.61
C HIS A 12 15.09 12.36 -1.63
N LYS A 13 15.13 11.09 -1.22
CA LYS A 13 14.84 9.97 -2.12
C LYS A 13 13.38 9.55 -2.06
N TYR A 14 12.64 9.78 -3.14
CA TYR A 14 11.27 9.30 -3.29
C TYR A 14 11.25 7.87 -3.86
N CYS A 15 10.61 6.94 -3.13
CA CYS A 15 10.55 5.52 -3.53
C CYS A 15 9.22 5.09 -4.17
N GLY A 16 8.24 5.98 -4.26
CA GLY A 16 6.89 5.63 -4.70
C GLY A 16 6.01 5.07 -3.58
N LEU A 17 4.75 4.80 -3.91
CA LEU A 17 3.74 4.31 -2.98
C LEU A 17 4.03 2.86 -2.56
N GLY A 18 3.73 2.52 -1.32
CA GLY A 18 3.94 1.17 -0.79
C GLY A 18 5.41 0.81 -0.53
N ARG A 19 6.31 1.80 -0.57
CA ARG A 19 7.75 1.64 -0.44
C ARG A 19 8.34 2.66 0.54
N HIS A 20 9.50 2.33 1.09
CA HIS A 20 10.33 3.25 1.86
C HIS A 20 11.78 3.18 1.38
N CYS A 21 12.54 4.22 1.71
CA CYS A 21 13.98 4.23 1.50
C CYS A 21 14.69 3.61 2.72
N VAL A 22 15.69 2.77 2.47
CA VAL A 22 16.64 2.26 3.47
C VAL A 22 18.05 2.61 3.03
N ALA A 23 18.91 3.02 3.97
CA ALA A 23 20.31 3.22 3.67
C ALA A 23 21.01 1.85 3.56
N ASN A 24 21.66 1.59 2.44
CA ASN A 24 22.61 0.50 2.31
C ASN A 24 23.98 1.00 2.81
N HIS A 25 24.43 0.44 3.93
CA HIS A 25 25.70 0.82 4.57
C HIS A 25 26.94 0.27 3.85
N GLU A 26 26.80 -0.72 2.97
CA GLU A 26 27.89 -1.28 2.17
C GLU A 26 28.17 -0.40 0.95
N THR A 27 27.12 0.07 0.27
CA THR A 27 27.23 0.87 -0.95
C THR A 27 27.16 2.38 -0.69
N GLY A 28 26.72 2.80 0.50
CA GLY A 28 26.45 4.20 0.83
C GLY A 28 25.23 4.79 0.11
N GLN A 29 24.40 3.96 -0.54
CA GLN A 29 23.26 4.40 -1.33
C GLN A 29 21.93 4.17 -0.61
N GLY A 30 20.92 4.99 -0.90
CA GLY A 30 19.56 4.74 -0.48
C GLY A 30 18.90 3.72 -1.41
N GLU A 31 18.29 2.66 -0.91
CA GLU A 31 17.56 1.66 -1.67
C GLU A 31 16.06 1.72 -1.37
N CYS A 32 15.24 1.51 -2.39
CA CYS A 32 13.80 1.44 -2.21
C CYS A 32 13.37 0.00 -1.94
N LYS A 33 12.74 -0.23 -0.79
CA LYS A 33 12.17 -1.52 -0.41
C LYS A 33 10.66 -1.38 -0.20
N CYS A 34 9.93 -2.48 -0.32
CA CYS A 34 8.51 -2.51 0.03
C CYS A 34 8.35 -2.20 1.51
N LEU A 35 7.27 -1.50 1.88
CA LEU A 35 6.95 -1.28 3.30
C LEU A 35 6.83 -2.61 4.04
N ASP A 36 7.42 -2.68 5.23
CA ASP A 36 7.26 -3.85 6.11
C ASP A 36 5.83 -3.96 6.62
N HIS A 37 5.23 -2.83 6.98
CA HIS A 37 3.87 -2.73 7.50
C HIS A 37 3.24 -1.37 7.15
N CYS A 38 1.91 -1.32 7.09
CA CYS A 38 1.16 -0.09 6.97
C CYS A 38 0.52 0.30 8.31
N LYS A 39 0.17 1.59 8.46
CA LYS A 39 -0.61 2.03 9.63
C LYS A 39 -1.98 1.33 9.62
N PRO A 40 -2.44 0.82 10.77
CA PRO A 40 -3.71 0.10 10.88
C PRO A 40 -4.87 1.12 10.86
N HIS A 41 -5.38 1.40 9.66
CA HIS A 41 -6.53 2.27 9.49
C HIS A 41 -7.40 1.72 8.37
N TYR A 42 -8.71 1.65 8.61
CA TYR A 42 -9.66 1.00 7.71
C TYR A 42 -10.33 2.02 6.80
N LYS A 43 -9.95 2.01 5.52
CA LYS A 43 -10.60 2.74 4.42
C LYS A 43 -10.50 1.85 3.17
N PRO A 44 -11.39 0.86 3.03
CA PRO A 44 -11.21 -0.23 2.10
C PRO A 44 -11.20 0.26 0.66
N VAL A 45 -10.37 -0.37 -0.18
CA VAL A 45 -10.24 -0.06 -1.61
C VAL A 45 -10.26 -1.34 -2.43
N CYS A 46 -10.93 -1.31 -3.58
CA CYS A 46 -10.87 -2.39 -4.57
C CYS A 46 -9.60 -2.22 -5.40
N GLY A 47 -8.79 -3.28 -5.52
CA GLY A 47 -7.63 -3.32 -6.39
C GLY A 47 -7.97 -3.78 -7.80
N SER A 48 -7.14 -3.41 -8.77
CA SER A 48 -7.24 -3.88 -10.16
C SER A 48 -7.02 -5.38 -10.35
N ASP A 49 -6.57 -6.07 -9.29
CA ASP A 49 -6.48 -7.52 -9.20
C ASP A 49 -7.75 -8.16 -8.61
N GLY A 50 -8.84 -7.38 -8.46
CA GLY A 50 -10.13 -7.83 -7.96
C GLY A 50 -10.17 -8.13 -6.46
N LYS A 51 -9.14 -7.70 -5.70
CA LYS A 51 -9.06 -7.91 -4.26
C LYS A 51 -9.42 -6.65 -3.48
N LEU A 52 -10.08 -6.83 -2.34
CA LEU A 52 -10.31 -5.76 -1.39
C LEU A 52 -9.10 -5.62 -0.47
N TYR A 53 -8.58 -4.40 -0.34
CA TYR A 53 -7.50 -4.05 0.56
C TYR A 53 -8.03 -3.21 1.71
N GLN A 54 -7.50 -3.42 2.93
CA GLN A 54 -7.96 -2.69 4.12
C GLN A 54 -7.77 -1.17 4.00
N ASN A 55 -6.75 -0.73 3.26
CA ASN A 55 -6.51 0.66 2.90
C ASN A 55 -5.58 0.78 1.67
N HIS A 56 -5.40 2.01 1.19
CA HIS A 56 -4.53 2.30 0.03
C HIS A 56 -3.05 1.90 0.25
N CYS A 57 -2.54 1.97 1.49
CA CYS A 57 -1.16 1.58 1.77
C CYS A 57 -0.97 0.08 1.56
N GLU A 58 -1.89 -0.74 2.07
CA GLU A 58 -1.86 -2.20 1.88
C GLU A 58 -1.94 -2.59 0.40
N LEU A 59 -2.75 -1.89 -0.40
CA LEU A 59 -2.81 -2.09 -1.84
C LEU A 59 -1.45 -1.84 -2.50
N HIS A 60 -0.82 -0.70 -2.22
CA HIS A 60 0.49 -0.38 -2.82
C HIS A 60 1.62 -1.24 -2.29
N ARG A 61 1.57 -1.64 -1.01
CA ARG A 61 2.51 -2.60 -0.41
C ARG A 61 2.40 -3.95 -1.12
N ALA A 62 1.18 -4.46 -1.33
CA ALA A 62 0.95 -5.69 -2.07
C ALA A 62 1.41 -5.58 -3.54
N SER A 63 1.18 -4.44 -4.18
CA SER A 63 1.69 -4.17 -5.53
C SER A 63 3.22 -4.25 -5.58
N CYS A 64 3.90 -3.68 -4.58
CA CYS A 64 5.35 -3.77 -4.46
C CYS A 64 5.82 -5.21 -4.26
N LEU A 65 5.25 -5.92 -3.28
CA LEU A 65 5.66 -7.29 -2.93
C LEU A 65 5.43 -8.29 -4.06
N LYS A 66 4.35 -8.12 -4.83
CA LYS A 66 4.09 -8.96 -5.99
C LYS A 66 4.99 -8.62 -7.18
N GLY A 67 5.53 -7.39 -7.26
CA GLY A 67 6.20 -6.90 -8.47
C GLY A 67 5.25 -6.56 -9.62
N HIS A 68 3.94 -6.43 -9.35
CA HIS A 68 2.91 -6.12 -10.34
C HIS A 68 2.14 -4.88 -9.93
N LYS A 69 1.86 -3.98 -10.89
CA LYS A 69 1.09 -2.76 -10.63
C LYS A 69 -0.37 -3.11 -10.30
N ILE A 70 -0.80 -2.76 -9.10
CA ILE A 70 -2.21 -2.82 -8.67
C ILE A 70 -2.67 -1.37 -8.51
N THR A 71 -3.73 -1.00 -9.21
CA THR A 71 -4.34 0.33 -9.08
C THR A 71 -5.63 0.24 -8.30
N ILE A 72 -6.04 1.34 -7.68
CA ILE A 72 -7.39 1.42 -7.09
C ILE A 72 -8.38 1.41 -8.25
N MET A 73 -9.35 0.50 -8.19
CA MET A 73 -10.52 0.51 -9.04
C MET A 73 -11.67 1.17 -8.29
N HIS A 74 -12.41 2.02 -8.99
CA HIS A 74 -13.69 2.56 -8.52
C HIS A 74 -14.87 1.61 -8.80
N SER A 75 -14.58 0.36 -9.17
CA SER A 75 -15.64 -0.64 -9.38
C SER A 75 -16.14 -1.14 -8.02
N GLU A 76 -17.45 -1.10 -7.86
CA GLU A 76 -18.14 -1.63 -6.69
C GLU A 76 -18.09 -3.17 -6.62
N GLU A 77 -17.63 -3.85 -7.69
CA GLU A 77 -17.67 -5.31 -7.82
C GLU A 77 -16.88 -6.07 -6.74
N CYS A 78 -15.74 -5.52 -6.26
CA CYS A 78 -15.00 -6.14 -5.15
C CYS A 78 -15.83 -6.22 -3.86
N PHE A 79 -16.74 -5.27 -3.64
CA PHE A 79 -17.54 -5.20 -2.44
C PHE A 79 -18.70 -6.21 -2.47
N TYR A 80 -19.04 -6.77 -3.64
CA TYR A 80 -20.13 -7.72 -3.82
C TYR A 80 -19.69 -9.19 -3.92
N LYS A 81 -18.41 -9.48 -4.19
CA LYS A 81 -17.90 -10.87 -4.39
C LYS A 81 -17.82 -11.75 -3.13
N GLY A 82 -18.52 -11.38 -2.06
CA GLY A 82 -18.65 -12.18 -0.83
C GLY A 82 -20.09 -12.51 -0.43
N LYS A 83 -21.10 -12.11 -1.21
CA LYS A 83 -22.51 -12.36 -0.86
C LYS A 83 -23.29 -12.95 -2.02
N SER A 84 -23.57 -14.25 -1.94
CA SER A 84 -24.70 -14.88 -2.64
C SER A 84 -26.07 -14.40 -2.12
N SER A 85 -26.12 -13.37 -1.27
CA SER A 85 -27.34 -12.65 -0.86
C SER A 85 -26.99 -11.27 -0.26
N CYS A 86 -26.81 -10.24 -1.11
CA CYS A 86 -26.95 -8.86 -0.65
C CYS A 86 -28.42 -8.46 -0.83
N ASP A 87 -29.16 -8.34 0.27
CA ASP A 87 -30.47 -7.70 0.26
C ASP A 87 -30.29 -6.20 -0.06
N LEU A 88 -30.85 -5.76 -1.20
CA LEU A 88 -30.56 -4.50 -1.88
C LEU A 88 -31.21 -3.27 -1.22
N SER A 89 -31.42 -3.31 0.10
CA SER A 89 -32.19 -2.29 0.83
C SER A 89 -31.34 -1.48 1.82
N ARG A 90 -30.11 -1.92 2.14
CA ARG A 90 -29.23 -1.20 3.09
C ARG A 90 -27.78 -1.23 2.63
N MET A 91 -27.22 -0.06 2.30
CA MET A 91 -25.79 0.19 2.06
C MET A 91 -24.93 0.01 3.33
N VAL A 92 -25.19 -1.02 4.14
CA VAL A 92 -24.32 -1.42 5.25
C VAL A 92 -24.40 -2.94 5.36
N CYS A 93 -23.32 -3.64 4.98
CA CYS A 93 -23.12 -5.02 5.36
C CYS A 93 -22.78 -5.06 6.86
N ALA A 94 -23.80 -5.09 7.73
CA ALA A 94 -23.57 -5.41 9.13
C ALA A 94 -23.13 -6.87 9.24
N LEU A 95 -21.96 -7.09 9.83
CA LEU A 95 -21.53 -8.40 10.32
C LEU A 95 -22.52 -8.80 11.42
N GLN A 96 -23.18 -9.94 11.25
CA GLN A 96 -23.78 -10.63 12.40
C GLN A 96 -22.71 -11.45 13.10
#